data_AF-A0A1K1Q1R2-F1
#
_entry.id   AF-A0A1K1Q1R2-F1
#
_cell.length_a   1.000
_cell.length_b   1.000
_cell.length_c   1.000
_cell.angle_alpha   90.00
_cell.angle_beta   90.00
_cell.angle_gamma   90.00
#
_symmetry.space_group_name_H-M   'P 1'
#
loop_
_entity.id
_entity.type
_entity.pdbx_description
1 polymer ?
#
loop_
_entity_poly.entity_id
_entity_poly.type
_entity_poly.pdbx_seq_one_letter_code
_entity_poly.pdbx_strand_id
1 'polypeptide(L)'
;MERDKLQVLDRDTVKLIAIVPMTIGHLLSYLEYFATMTDKPLWLHLLVQASLFAPPVFFFSIADGFKYTCSRKKYALRLLIFALITQISFTLANQGTLLTAQIFLNLNIIFTLLMSLAALIV
;
A
#
# COMPACT_ATOMS: atom_id res chain seq x y z
N MET A 1 -6.21 22.40 24.25
CA MET A 1 -7.40 22.78 23.48
C MET A 1 -6.94 23.76 22.40
N GLU A 2 -6.24 23.26 21.37
CA GLU A 2 -5.63 24.12 20.33
C GLU A 2 -5.34 23.35 19.01
N ARG A 3 -5.95 22.16 18.82
CA ARG A 3 -5.73 21.34 17.60
C ARG A 3 -6.70 21.66 16.46
N ASP A 4 -7.77 22.39 16.73
CA ASP A 4 -8.84 22.63 15.76
C ASP A 4 -8.50 23.75 14.75
N LYS A 5 -7.52 24.62 15.05
CA LYS A 5 -7.19 25.77 14.18
C LYS A 5 -6.24 25.43 13.01
N LEU A 6 -5.74 24.19 12.91
CA LEU A 6 -4.78 23.77 11.87
C LEU A 6 -5.17 22.44 11.17
N GLN A 7 -6.34 21.85 11.50
CA GLN A 7 -6.81 20.62 10.84
C GLN A 7 -7.42 20.94 9.47
N VAL A 8 -6.56 21.15 8.47
CA VAL A 8 -6.99 21.37 7.08
C VAL A 8 -7.36 20.04 6.40
N LEU A 9 -6.86 18.90 6.89
CA LEU A 9 -7.06 17.60 6.24
C LEU A 9 -7.23 16.46 7.26
N ASP A 10 -8.29 15.66 7.07
CA ASP A 10 -8.55 14.47 7.89
C ASP A 10 -7.63 13.30 7.50
N ARG A 11 -7.31 12.44 8.48
CA ARG A 11 -6.41 11.29 8.30
C ARG A 11 -6.91 10.34 7.21
N ASP A 12 -8.22 10.13 7.13
CA ASP A 12 -8.80 9.25 6.11
C ASP A 12 -8.82 9.92 4.74
N THR A 13 -8.96 11.25 4.68
CA THR A 13 -8.79 12.01 3.44
C THR A 13 -7.36 11.89 2.89
N VAL A 14 -6.33 11.98 3.75
CA VAL A 14 -4.92 11.81 3.33
C VAL A 14 -4.70 10.42 2.72
N LYS A 15 -5.23 9.36 3.35
CA LYS A 15 -5.14 8.00 2.82
C LYS A 15 -5.84 7.89 1.47
N LEU A 16 -7.02 8.50 1.32
CA LEU A 16 -7.78 8.45 0.08
C LEU A 16 -7.06 9.18 -1.06
N ILE A 17 -6.48 10.35 -0.79
CA ILE A 17 -5.65 11.10 -1.74
C ILE A 17 -4.43 10.28 -2.16
N ALA A 18 -3.86 9.47 -1.27
CA ALA A 18 -2.73 8.59 -1.59
C ALA A 18 -3.16 7.35 -2.41
N ILE A 19 -4.34 6.78 -2.15
CA ILE A 19 -4.82 5.58 -2.84
C ILE A 19 -5.09 5.86 -4.32
N VAL A 20 -5.69 7.01 -4.67
CA VAL A 20 -6.06 7.36 -6.05
C VAL A 20 -4.87 7.29 -7.04
N PRO A 21 -3.75 8.02 -6.85
CA PRO A 21 -2.60 7.93 -7.74
C PRO A 21 -1.93 6.56 -7.68
N MET A 22 -1.99 5.86 -6.55
CA MET A 22 -1.46 4.49 -6.43
C MET A 22 -2.22 3.50 -7.30
N THR A 23 -3.56 3.48 -7.25
CA THR A 23 -4.37 2.59 -8.10
C THR A 23 -4.21 2.94 -9.58
N ILE A 24 -4.21 4.22 -9.94
CA ILE A 24 -4.00 4.66 -11.32
C ILE A 24 -2.63 4.22 -11.82
N GLY A 25 -1.56 4.44 -11.04
CA GLY A 25 -0.20 4.07 -11.42
C GLY A 25 -0.01 2.56 -11.58
N HIS A 26 -0.60 1.73 -10.70
CA HIS A 26 -0.56 0.27 -10.86
C HIS A 26 -1.38 -0.22 -12.06
N LEU A 27 -2.56 0.36 -12.31
CA LEU A 27 -3.37 0.02 -13.47
C LEU A 27 -2.63 0.33 -14.78
N LEU A 28 -2.04 1.53 -14.87
CA LEU A 28 -1.23 1.94 -16.02
C LEU A 28 -0.02 1.02 -16.18
N SER A 29 0.71 0.71 -15.10
CA SER A 29 1.85 -0.20 -15.14
C SER A 29 1.47 -1.60 -15.63
N TYR A 30 0.28 -2.10 -15.27
CA TYR A 30 -0.19 -3.40 -15.72
C TYR A 30 -0.62 -3.37 -17.20
N LEU A 31 -1.26 -2.29 -17.64
CA LEU A 31 -1.59 -2.07 -19.04
C LEU A 31 -0.33 -1.96 -19.92
N GLU A 32 0.69 -1.23 -19.46
CA GLU A 32 1.99 -1.15 -20.13
C GLU A 32 2.62 -2.53 -20.31
N TYR A 33 2.61 -3.34 -19.24
CA TYR A 33 3.15 -4.70 -19.26
C TYR A 33 2.41 -5.59 -20.26
N PHE A 34 1.07 -5.53 -20.28
CA PHE A 34 0.26 -6.35 -21.19
C PHE A 34 0.35 -5.89 -22.66
N ALA A 35 0.48 -4.59 -22.89
CA ALA A 35 0.58 -4.00 -24.22
C ALA A 35 2.00 -3.95 -24.80
N THR A 36 3.00 -4.51 -24.08
CA THR A 36 4.43 -4.54 -24.48
C THR A 36 4.97 -3.19 -24.94
N MET A 37 4.50 -2.12 -24.30
CA MET A 37 4.89 -0.74 -24.61
C MET A 37 6.35 -0.52 -24.22
N THR A 38 7.23 -0.42 -25.22
CA THR A 38 8.69 -0.26 -24.98
C THR A 38 9.10 1.22 -24.97
N ASP A 39 8.48 2.05 -25.81
CA ASP A 39 8.67 3.50 -25.84
C ASP A 39 7.43 4.21 -25.29
N LYS A 40 7.51 4.68 -24.04
CA LYS A 40 6.41 5.39 -23.39
C LYS A 40 6.67 6.88 -23.28
N PRO A 41 5.64 7.71 -23.50
CA PRO A 41 5.78 9.15 -23.36
C PRO A 41 6.02 9.54 -21.89
N LEU A 42 6.77 10.62 -21.69
CA LEU A 42 7.19 11.08 -20.35
C LEU A 42 6.01 11.24 -19.37
N TRP A 43 4.89 11.80 -19.83
CA TRP A 43 3.71 12.04 -18.98
C TRP A 43 3.15 10.74 -18.37
N LEU A 44 3.19 9.64 -19.13
CA LEU A 44 2.69 8.34 -18.70
C LEU A 44 3.66 7.71 -17.68
N HIS A 45 4.97 7.85 -17.90
CA HIS A 45 5.98 7.46 -16.90
C HIS A 45 5.78 8.21 -15.57
N LEU A 46 5.54 9.53 -15.62
CA LEU A 46 5.31 10.34 -14.42
C LEU A 46 4.05 9.91 -13.65
N LEU A 47 2.97 9.56 -14.36
CA LEU A 47 1.75 9.04 -13.74
C LEU A 47 1.97 7.71 -13.01
N VAL A 48 2.77 6.80 -13.57
CA VAL A 48 3.12 5.55 -12.88
C VAL A 48 3.96 5.85 -11.64
N GLN A 49 4.94 6.75 -11.73
CA GLN A 49 5.78 7.15 -10.60
C GLN A 49 4.99 7.85 -9.48
N ALA A 50 3.87 8.51 -9.80
CA ALA A 50 3.00 9.12 -8.80
C ALA A 50 2.47 8.10 -7.76
N SER A 51 2.42 6.81 -8.09
CA SER A 51 2.07 5.75 -7.14
C SER A 51 3.02 5.66 -5.94
N LEU A 52 4.26 6.14 -6.08
CA LEU A 52 5.28 6.13 -5.03
C LEU A 52 5.00 7.14 -3.90
N PHE A 53 3.98 8.00 -4.06
CA PHE A 53 3.50 8.85 -2.97
C PHE A 53 2.79 8.05 -1.87
N ALA A 54 2.17 6.92 -2.21
CA ALA A 54 1.39 6.15 -1.25
C ALA A 54 2.22 5.44 -0.16
N PRO A 55 3.34 4.76 -0.45
CA PRO A 55 4.10 4.06 0.59
C PRO A 55 4.52 4.95 1.77
N PRO A 56 5.11 6.15 1.59
CA PRO A 56 5.42 7.05 2.71
C PRO A 56 4.20 7.42 3.57
N VAL A 57 3.04 7.66 2.93
CA VAL A 57 1.79 7.98 3.63
C VAL A 57 1.30 6.81 4.48
N PHE A 58 1.39 5.59 3.96
CA PHE A 58 1.00 4.39 4.71
C PHE A 58 1.99 4.06 5.83
N PHE A 59 3.31 4.25 5.63
CA PHE A 59 4.30 4.10 6.70
C PHE A 59 4.03 5.07 7.85
N PHE A 60 3.78 6.34 7.54
CA PHE A 60 3.37 7.31 8.56
C PHE A 60 2.07 6.90 9.25
N SER A 61 1.08 6.43 8.49
CA SER A 61 -0.20 5.98 9.04
C SER A 61 -0.06 4.79 10.00
N ILE A 62 0.90 3.88 9.79
CA ILE A 62 1.22 2.81 10.75
C ILE A 62 1.78 3.38 12.05
N ALA A 63 2.81 4.24 11.97
CA ALA A 63 3.45 4.83 13.15
C ALA A 63 2.46 5.66 13.98
N ASP A 64 1.65 6.46 13.28
CA ASP A 64 0.59 7.26 13.86
C ASP A 64 -0.52 6.35 14.44
N GLY A 65 -0.94 5.31 13.71
CA GLY A 65 -1.88 4.30 14.20
C GLY A 65 -1.40 3.58 15.47
N PHE A 66 -0.10 3.27 15.56
CA PHE A 66 0.51 2.65 16.74
C PHE A 66 0.48 3.58 17.96
N LYS A 67 0.75 4.88 17.79
CA LYS A 67 0.75 5.87 18.87
C LYS A 67 -0.64 6.07 19.47
N TYR A 68 -1.69 6.11 18.64
CA TYR A 68 -3.04 6.46 19.09
C TYR A 68 -3.98 5.26 19.32
N THR A 69 -3.63 4.05 18.87
CA THR A 69 -4.47 2.86 19.05
C THR A 69 -4.08 2.06 20.29
N CYS A 70 -4.97 1.97 21.28
CA CYS A 70 -4.74 1.15 22.49
C CYS A 70 -4.75 -0.37 22.21
N SER A 71 -5.50 -0.83 21.20
CA SER A 71 -5.67 -2.26 20.88
C SER A 71 -4.75 -2.75 19.74
N ARG A 72 -3.43 -2.72 19.98
CA ARG A 72 -2.39 -3.10 19.00
C ARG A 72 -2.59 -4.48 18.39
N LYS A 73 -3.03 -5.47 19.19
CA LYS A 73 -3.34 -6.83 18.72
C LYS A 73 -4.46 -6.85 17.68
N LYS A 74 -5.55 -6.10 17.92
CA LYS A 74 -6.67 -5.99 16.95
C LYS A 74 -6.21 -5.28 15.68
N TYR A 75 -5.31 -4.30 15.81
CA TYR A 75 -4.75 -3.60 14.66
C TYR A 75 -3.89 -4.51 13.79
N ALA A 76 -2.95 -5.24 14.40
CA ALA A 76 -2.11 -6.21 13.70
C ALA A 76 -2.95 -7.32 13.04
N LEU A 77 -4.00 -7.80 13.71
CA LEU A 77 -4.91 -8.82 13.15
C LEU A 77 -5.68 -8.31 11.93
N ARG A 78 -6.21 -7.08 11.95
CA ARG A 78 -6.83 -6.48 10.76
C ARG A 78 -5.86 -6.36 9.60
N LEU A 79 -4.62 -5.96 9.89
CA LEU A 79 -3.57 -5.80 8.89
C LEU A 79 -3.14 -7.15 8.30
N LEU A 80 -3.02 -8.19 9.14
CA LEU A 80 -2.70 -9.55 8.72
C LEU A 80 -3.80 -10.14 7.82
N ILE A 81 -5.07 -9.99 8.20
CA ILE A 81 -6.19 -10.45 7.37
C ILE A 81 -6.13 -9.78 5.99
N PHE A 82 -5.90 -8.46 5.96
CA PHE A 82 -5.79 -7.74 4.70
C PHE A 82 -4.58 -8.17 3.87
N ALA A 83 -3.43 -8.42 4.51
CA ALA A 83 -2.23 -8.93 3.87
C ALA A 83 -2.47 -10.30 3.22
N LEU A 84 -3.15 -11.22 3.91
CA LEU A 84 -3.47 -12.55 3.38
C LEU A 84 -4.43 -12.49 2.19
N ILE A 85 -5.51 -11.69 2.30
CA ILE A 85 -6.48 -11.54 1.20
C ILE A 85 -5.80 -10.95 -0.04
N THR A 86 -5.04 -9.88 0.13
CA THR A 86 -4.36 -9.20 -0.98
C THR A 86 -3.20 -10.00 -1.55
N GLN A 87 -2.60 -10.93 -0.79
CA GLN A 87 -1.52 -11.80 -1.28
C GLN A 87 -1.99 -12.70 -2.43
N ILE A 88 -3.22 -13.19 -2.36
CA ILE A 88 -3.82 -14.03 -3.40
C ILE A 88 -3.91 -13.22 -4.70
N SER A 89 -4.52 -12.02 -4.63
CA SER A 89 -4.65 -11.13 -5.78
C SER A 89 -3.30 -10.68 -6.34
N PHE A 90 -2.34 -10.34 -5.46
CA PHE A 90 -0.99 -9.93 -5.84
C PHE A 90 -0.24 -11.05 -6.57
N THR A 91 -0.31 -12.27 -6.05
CA THR A 91 0.36 -13.42 -6.67
C THR A 91 -0.26 -13.73 -8.02
N LEU A 92 -1.59 -13.73 -8.12
CA LEU A 92 -2.29 -13.99 -9.38
C LEU A 92 -1.97 -12.93 -10.44
N ALA A 93 -1.93 -11.65 -10.06
CA ALA A 93 -1.60 -10.57 -10.99
C ALA A 93 -0.17 -10.66 -11.53
N ASN A 94 0.81 -11.03 -10.69
CA ASN A 94 2.22 -11.05 -11.10
C ASN A 94 2.67 -12.38 -11.73
N GLN A 95 2.10 -13.52 -11.29
CA GLN A 95 2.55 -14.85 -11.69
C GLN A 95 1.53 -15.59 -12.59
N GLY A 96 0.28 -15.12 -12.65
CA GLY A 96 -0.80 -15.79 -13.40
C GLY A 96 -1.29 -17.12 -12.78
N THR A 97 -0.66 -17.61 -11.71
CA THR A 97 -1.01 -18.86 -11.02
C THR A 97 -0.77 -18.78 -9.51
N LEU A 98 -1.57 -19.52 -8.75
CA LEU A 98 -1.41 -19.68 -7.30
C LEU A 98 -0.54 -20.88 -6.92
N LEU A 99 -0.32 -21.82 -7.84
CA LEU A 99 0.49 -23.02 -7.62
C LEU A 99 1.97 -22.74 -7.87
N THR A 100 2.51 -21.77 -7.15
CA THR A 100 3.89 -21.33 -7.32
C THR A 100 4.52 -21.00 -5.97
N ALA A 101 5.80 -21.36 -5.80
CA ALA A 101 6.56 -21.07 -4.57
C ALA A 101 6.61 -19.56 -4.26
N GLN A 102 6.41 -18.69 -5.26
CA GLN A 102 6.42 -17.25 -5.11
C GLN A 102 5.27 -16.71 -4.24
N ILE A 103 4.22 -17.49 -3.99
CA ILE A 103 3.18 -17.09 -3.03
C ILE A 103 3.75 -16.85 -1.63
N PHE A 104 4.84 -17.54 -1.27
CA PHE A 104 5.54 -17.39 0.02
C PHE A 104 6.81 -16.55 -0.06
N LEU A 105 7.48 -16.52 -1.22
CA LEU A 105 8.75 -15.81 -1.39
C LEU A 105 8.56 -14.33 -1.78
N ASN A 106 7.48 -14.01 -2.50
CA ASN A 106 7.19 -12.65 -2.95
C ASN A 106 5.94 -12.11 -2.25
N LEU A 107 6.15 -11.57 -1.06
CA LEU A 107 5.08 -11.03 -0.23
C LEU A 107 4.74 -9.59 -0.62
N ASN A 108 3.45 -9.26 -0.58
CA ASN A 108 2.99 -7.90 -0.82
C ASN A 108 3.49 -6.90 0.25
N ILE A 109 3.41 -5.61 -0.07
CA ILE A 109 3.86 -4.51 0.81
C ILE A 109 3.15 -4.48 2.17
N ILE A 110 1.97 -5.08 2.28
CA ILE A 110 1.17 -5.07 3.52
C ILE A 110 1.81 -5.97 4.57
N PHE A 111 2.51 -7.04 4.17
CA PHE A 111 3.35 -7.81 5.09
C PHE A 111 4.50 -6.96 5.64
N THR A 112 5.12 -6.10 4.82
CA THR A 112 6.13 -5.15 5.31
C THR A 112 5.54 -4.17 6.32
N LEU A 113 4.33 -3.66 6.06
CA LEU A 113 3.61 -2.82 7.03
C LEU A 113 3.34 -3.57 8.33
N LEU A 114 2.94 -4.85 8.26
CA LEU A 114 2.73 -5.68 9.44
C LEU A 114 4.03 -5.87 10.25
N MET A 115 5.14 -6.14 9.57
CA MET A 115 6.45 -6.28 10.21
C MET A 115 6.92 -4.98 10.86
N SER A 116 6.66 -3.84 10.22
CA SER A 116 6.96 -2.52 10.82
C SER A 116 6.15 -2.28 12.10
N LEU A 117 4.87 -2.67 12.13
CA LEU A 117 4.04 -2.60 13.33
C LEU A 117 4.54 -3.56 14.42
N ALA A 118 4.95 -4.77 14.05
CA ALA A 118 5.53 -5.74 14.98
C ALA A 118 6.83 -5.21 15.60
N ALA A 119 7.70 -4.59 14.80
CA ALA A 119 8.94 -3.97 15.27
C ALA A 119 8.71 -2.82 16.26
N LEU A 120 7.59 -2.09 16.15
CA LEU A 120 7.22 -1.05 17.13
C LEU A 120 6.65 -1.63 18.44
N ILE A 121 6.13 -2.87 18.43
CA ILE A 121 5.54 -3.51 19.60
C ILE A 121 6.61 -4.12 20.52
N VAL A 122 7.70 -4.62 19.93
CA VAL A 122 8.87 -5.21 20.63
C VAL A 122 9.69 -4.11 21.28
#